data_AF-A0A349EMV3-F1
#
_entry.id   AF-A0A349EMV3-F1
#
_cell.length_a   1.000
_cell.length_b   1.000
_cell.length_c   1.000
_cell.angle_alpha   90.00
_cell.angle_beta   90.00
_cell.angle_gamma   90.00
#
_symmetry.space_group_name_H-M   'P 1'
#
loop_
_entity.id
_entity.type
_entity.pdbx_description
1 polymer ?
#
loop_
_entity_poly.entity_id
_entity_poly.type
_entity_poly.pdbx_seq_one_letter_code
_entity_poly.pdbx_strand_id
1 'polypeptide(L)' 'MTQHYTRNTKQVSVYCSTCRRNTIHRVDDQRLGPCTEHQPSGLSKEQEKRHRAKEEAEQNPTLPF' A
#
# COMPACT_ATOMS: atom_id res chain seq x y z
N MET A 1 21.87 -3.79 7.81
CA MET A 1 22.14 -5.13 7.22
C MET A 1 21.11 -5.39 6.14
N THR A 2 21.53 -5.47 4.88
CA THR A 2 20.62 -5.79 3.77
C THR A 2 20.50 -7.31 3.70
N GLN A 3 19.33 -7.85 4.07
CA GLN A 3 19.07 -9.29 3.91
C GLN A 3 18.79 -9.56 2.42
N HIS A 4 19.58 -10.44 1.82
CA HIS A 4 19.35 -10.93 0.46
C HIS A 4 18.63 -12.27 0.54
N TYR A 5 17.48 -12.39 -0.13
CA TYR A 5 16.72 -13.62 -0.18
C TYR A 5 17.10 -14.46 -1.40
N THR A 6 16.92 -15.77 -1.34
CA THR A 6 17.20 -16.62 -2.50
C THR A 6 16.23 -16.30 -3.64
N ARG A 7 16.65 -16.52 -4.89
CA ARG A 7 15.89 -16.16 -6.11
C ARG A 7 14.46 -16.72 -6.16
N ASN A 8 14.20 -17.83 -5.47
CA ASN A 8 12.90 -18.50 -5.46
C ASN A 8 12.06 -18.16 -4.22
N THR A 9 12.57 -17.33 -3.31
CA THR A 9 11.82 -16.89 -2.14
C THR A 9 10.74 -15.91 -2.60
N LYS A 10 9.47 -16.30 -2.45
CA LYS A 10 8.31 -15.45 -2.81
C LYS A 10 7.82 -14.62 -1.64
N GLN A 11 7.93 -15.16 -0.43
CA GLN A 11 7.40 -14.59 0.80
C GLN A 11 8.29 -14.97 1.98
N VAL A 12 8.38 -14.09 2.97
CA VAL A 12 9.12 -14.32 4.21
C VAL A 12 8.34 -13.78 5.40
N SER A 13 8.47 -14.43 6.55
CA SER A 13 7.95 -13.92 7.82
C SER A 13 9.03 -13.07 8.49
N VAL A 14 8.79 -11.77 8.58
CA VAL A 14 9.72 -10.78 9.15
C VAL A 14 8.91 -9.80 10.01
N TYR A 15 9.56 -9.20 11.01
CA TYR A 15 8.95 -8.16 11.81
C TYR A 15 8.67 -6.91 10.98
N CYS A 16 7.41 -6.47 10.93
CA CYS A 16 7.02 -5.25 10.24
C CYS A 16 6.97 -4.08 11.22
N SER A 17 7.76 -3.03 10.97
CA SER A 17 7.80 -1.82 11.81
C SER A 17 6.45 -1.08 11.86
N THR A 18 5.68 -1.13 10.78
CA THR A 18 4.40 -0.42 10.70
C THR A 18 3.26 -1.20 11.35
N CYS A 19 3.23 -2.55 11.23
CA CYS A 19 2.23 -3.39 11.93
C CYS A 19 2.64 -3.74 13.38
N ARG A 20 3.91 -3.53 13.74
CA ARG A 20 4.50 -3.86 15.05
C ARG A 20 4.36 -5.34 15.45
N ARG A 21 4.25 -6.24 14.47
CA ARG A 21 4.15 -7.70 14.65
C ARG A 21 4.90 -8.42 13.53
N ASN A 22 5.15 -9.72 13.72
CA ASN A 22 5.67 -10.56 12.64
C ASN A 22 4.55 -10.77 11.62
N THR A 23 4.83 -10.39 10.36
CA THR A 23 3.89 -10.51 9.25
C THR A 23 4.59 -11.09 8.04
N ILE A 24 3.80 -11.52 7.08
CA ILE A 24 4.30 -11.97 5.79
C ILE A 24 4.65 -10.75 4.93
N HIS A 25 5.88 -10.73 4.43
CA HIS A 25 6.37 -9.77 3.44
C HIS A 25 6.57 -10.47 2.11
N ARG A 26 6.20 -9.80 1.02
CA ARG A 26 6.53 -10.25 -0.32
C ARG A 26 8.03 -10.05 -0.56
N VAL A 27 8.65 -10.93 -1.33
CA VAL A 27 10.02 -10.77 -1.80
C VAL A 27 9.97 -10.56 -3.31
N ASP A 28 10.47 -9.43 -3.77
CA ASP A 28 10.60 -9.09 -5.19
C ASP A 28 12.08 -8.82 -5.48
N ASP A 29 12.61 -9.43 -6.55
CA ASP A 29 14.03 -9.33 -6.93
C ASP A 29 15.02 -9.53 -5.77
N GLN A 30 14.76 -10.56 -4.94
CA GLN A 30 15.60 -10.93 -3.78
C GLN A 30 15.63 -9.87 -2.67
N ARG A 31 14.71 -8.90 -2.69
CA ARG A 31 14.59 -7.82 -1.71
C ARG A 31 13.27 -7.91 -0.95
N LEU A 32 13.28 -7.43 0.30
CA LEU A 32 12.07 -7.34 1.10
C LEU A 32 11.13 -6.28 0.51
N GLY A 33 9.97 -6.74 0.05
CA GLY A 33 8.88 -5.92 -0.43
C GLY A 33 7.89 -5.53 0.68
N PRO A 34 6.73 -4.99 0.29
CA PRO A 34 5.71 -4.56 1.24
C PRO A 34 5.14 -5.74 2.04
N CYS A 35 4.69 -5.42 3.25
CA CYS A 35 3.92 -6.34 4.07
C CYS A 35 2.58 -6.63 3.39
N THR A 36 2.21 -7.90 3.28
CA THR A 36 0.94 -8.31 2.64
C THR A 36 -0.25 -8.24 3.57
N GLU A 37 0.00 -8.17 4.88
CA GLU A 37 -1.04 -8.08 5.92
C GLU A 37 -1.33 -6.64 6.36
N HIS A 38 -0.71 -5.66 5.70
CA HIS A 38 -1.01 -4.27 5.93
C HIS A 38 -2.47 -4.00 5.57
N GLN A 39 -3.29 -3.76 6.59
CA GLN A 39 -4.56 -3.09 6.33
C GLN A 39 -4.21 -1.66 5.89
N PRO A 40 -4.74 -1.19 4.74
CA PRO A 40 -4.62 0.21 4.40
C PRO A 40 -5.24 1.01 5.56
N SER A 41 -4.50 1.97 6.10
CA SER A 41 -5.11 2.97 6.97
C SER A 41 -6.25 3.59 6.19
N GLY A 42 -7.45 3.60 6.76
CA GLY A 42 -8.60 4.28 6.16
C GLY A 42 -8.21 5.70 5.73
N LEU A 43 -8.82 6.20 4.67
CA LEU A 43 -8.58 7.56 4.19
C LEU A 43 -8.79 8.53 5.36
N SER A 44 -7.88 9.49 5.51
CA SER A 44 -8.13 10.63 6.39
C SER A 44 -9.40 11.35 5.94
N LYS A 45 -10.14 12.00 6.85
CA LYS A 45 -11.33 12.82 6.52
C LYS A 45 -11.06 13.82 5.38
N GLU A 46 -9.85 14.39 5.33
CA GLU A 46 -9.43 15.29 4.26
C GLU A 46 -9.25 14.57 2.91
N GLN A 47 -8.71 13.35 2.94
CA GLN A 47 -8.52 12.52 1.75
C GLN A 47 -9.87 12.01 1.23
N GLU A 48 -10.80 11.64 2.10
CA GLU A 48 -12.19 11.31 1.74
C GLU A 48 -12.89 12.47 1.05
N LYS A 49 -12.79 13.69 1.61
CA LYS A 49 -13.37 14.89 1.01
C LYS A 49 -12.82 15.16 -0.39
N ARG A 50 -11.51 14.96 -0.58
CA ARG A 50 -10.86 15.15 -1.89
C ARG A 50 -11.18 14.03 -2.88
N HIS A 51 -11.37 12.80 -2.43
CA HIS A 51 -11.84 11.69 -3.27
C HIS A 51 -13.26 11.97 -3.76
N ARG A 52 -14.16 12.34 -2.84
CA ARG A 52 -15.55 12.69 -3.17
C ARG A 52 -15.62 13.90 -4.11
N ALA A 53 -14.82 14.93 -3.89
CA ALA A 53 -14.77 16.11 -4.77
C ALA A 53 -14.25 15.76 -6.17
N LYS A 54 -13.31 14.82 -6.29
CA LYS A 54 -12.85 14.31 -7.59
C LYS A 54 -13.94 13.49 -8.28
N GLU A 55 -14.62 12.61 -7.56
CA GLU A 55 -15.74 11.83 -8.10
C GLU A 55 -16.88 12.75 -8.56
N GLU A 56 -17.19 13.80 -7.80
CA GLU A 56 -18.20 14.80 -8.16
C GLU A 56 -17.80 15.61 -9.39
N ALA A 57 -16.51 16.00 -9.50
CA ALA A 57 -15.98 16.69 -10.67
C ALA A 57 -15.94 15.80 -11.92
N GLU A 58 -15.67 14.50 -11.75
CA GLU A 58 -15.67 13.51 -12.84
C GLU A 58 -17.11 13.21 -13.31
N GLN A 59 -18.08 13.20 -12.39
CA GLN A 59 -19.49 12.97 -12.70
C GLN A 59 -20.18 14.17 -13.35
N ASN A 60 -19.71 15.40 -13.11
CA ASN A 60 -20.27 16.60 -13.71
C ASN A 60 -19.20 17.44 -14.43
N PRO A 61 -18.69 16.97 -15.58
CA PRO A 61 -17.79 17.77 -16.39
C PRO A 61 -18.57 18.98 -16.90
N THR A 62 -18.29 20.16 -16.34
CA THR A 62 -18.83 21.41 -16.85
C THR A 62 -18.32 21.58 -18.28
N LEU A 63 -19.20 21.35 -19.25
CA LEU A 63 -18.93 21.58 -20.66
C LEU A 63 -18.60 23.08 -20.82
N PRO A 64 -17.46 23.45 -21.43
CA PRO A 64 -17.20 24.84 -21.78
C PRO A 64 -18.26 25.28 -22.80
N PHE A 65 -19.03 26.32 -22.46
CA PHE A 65 -19.90 27.05 -23.37
C PHE A 65 -19.10 27.82 -24.42
#